data_AF-A0A8A2U6M2-F1
#
_entry.id   AF-A0A8A2U6M2-F1
#
_cell.length_a   1.000
_cell.length_b   1.000
_cell.length_c   1.000
_cell.angle_alpha   90.00
_cell.angle_beta   90.00
_cell.angle_gamma   90.00
#
_symmetry.space_group_name_H-M   'P 1'
#
loop_
_entity.id
_entity.type
_entity.pdbx_description
1 polymer ?
#
loop_
_entity_poly.entity_id
_entity_poly.type
_entity_poly.pdbx_seq_one_letter_code
_entity_poly.pdbx_strand_id
1 'polypeptide(L)'
;MAGEPIDGQVLVLTAAKASVAPTRLPDLIERAQVALKPAIERYRREYERLYADDEIEVFLVDWGHWDEIGDGIDVTDRELSAIRRAHEEQLKRIGRRMDREAEFESALEIREPVVIGTSEDDPVDGGTESGLE
;
A
#
# COMPACT_ATOMS: atom_id res chain seq x y z
N MET A 1 8.36 -3.77 15.28
CA MET A 1 8.65 -3.23 13.94
C MET A 1 7.32 -3.20 13.25
N ALA A 2 6.75 -2.03 13.01
CA ALA A 2 5.55 -1.94 12.19
C ALA A 2 5.89 -2.51 10.82
N GLY A 3 5.11 -3.49 10.35
CA GLY A 3 5.29 -4.06 9.02
C GLY A 3 5.13 -2.96 7.97
N GLU A 4 6.11 -2.82 7.07
CA GLU A 4 5.92 -1.98 5.90
C GLU A 4 4.77 -2.57 5.07
N PRO A 5 3.75 -1.77 4.68
CA PRO A 5 2.56 -2.31 4.02
C PRO A 5 2.86 -2.95 2.67
N ILE A 6 3.97 -2.56 2.04
CA ILE A 6 4.50 -3.16 0.82
C ILE A 6 5.93 -3.65 1.08
N ASP A 7 6.21 -4.89 0.73
CA ASP A 7 7.52 -5.52 0.91
C ASP A 7 8.63 -4.79 0.13
N GLY A 8 9.78 -4.53 0.77
CA GLY A 8 10.89 -3.80 0.14
C GLY A 8 11.36 -4.39 -1.20
N GLN A 9 11.31 -5.71 -1.37
CA GLN A 9 11.65 -6.33 -2.66
C GLN A 9 10.60 -6.01 -3.74
N VAL A 10 9.33 -5.93 -3.38
CA VAL A 10 8.23 -5.51 -4.27
C VAL A 10 8.44 -4.07 -4.70
N LEU A 11 8.82 -3.19 -3.78
CA LEU A 11 9.13 -1.78 -4.08
C LEU A 11 10.26 -1.67 -5.11
N VAL A 12 11.39 -2.33 -4.88
CA VAL A 12 12.54 -2.26 -5.80
C VAL A 12 12.19 -2.74 -7.19
N LEU A 13 11.51 -3.90 -7.30
CA LEU A 13 11.13 -4.46 -8.61
C LEU A 13 10.11 -3.59 -9.33
N THR A 14 9.16 -3.02 -8.59
CA THR A 14 8.12 -2.16 -9.16
C THR A 14 8.69 -0.83 -9.62
N ALA A 15 9.54 -0.19 -8.82
CA ALA A 15 10.20 1.06 -9.19
C ALA A 15 10.99 0.93 -10.49
N ALA A 16 11.77 -0.16 -10.62
CA ALA A 16 12.49 -0.48 -11.84
C ALA A 16 11.55 -0.65 -13.05
N LYS A 17 10.46 -1.42 -12.91
CA LYS A 17 9.45 -1.60 -13.97
C LYS A 17 8.76 -0.29 -14.36
N ALA A 18 8.53 0.61 -13.40
CA ALA A 18 7.82 1.87 -13.61
C ALA A 18 8.73 3.03 -14.05
N SER A 19 10.05 2.80 -14.18
CA SER A 19 11.03 3.86 -14.45
C SER A 19 10.96 4.99 -13.41
N VAL A 20 10.77 4.62 -12.15
CA VAL A 20 10.81 5.50 -10.97
C VAL A 20 12.08 5.18 -10.20
N ALA A 21 12.71 6.19 -9.58
CA ALA A 21 13.89 5.95 -8.76
C ALA A 21 13.59 4.96 -7.62
N PRO A 22 14.45 3.98 -7.33
CA PRO A 22 14.19 2.97 -6.30
C PRO A 22 13.89 3.55 -4.91
N THR A 23 14.50 4.69 -4.58
CA THR A 23 14.29 5.41 -3.32
C THR A 23 13.01 6.23 -3.30
N ARG A 24 12.42 6.52 -4.48
CA ARG A 24 11.24 7.38 -4.61
C ARG A 24 9.94 6.63 -4.38
N LEU A 25 9.86 5.35 -4.77
CA LEU A 25 8.63 4.56 -4.58
C LEU A 25 8.25 4.37 -3.11
N PRO A 26 9.18 4.08 -2.17
CA PRO A 26 8.87 4.06 -0.74
C PRO A 26 8.18 5.35 -0.25
N ASP A 27 8.72 6.53 -0.60
CA ASP A 27 8.11 7.84 -0.23
C ASP A 27 6.70 8.00 -0.80
N LEU A 28 6.47 7.50 -2.02
CA LEU A 28 5.15 7.56 -2.67
C LEU A 28 4.14 6.62 -1.99
N ILE A 29 4.59 5.44 -1.55
CA ILE A 29 3.74 4.54 -0.76
C ILE A 29 3.41 5.17 0.59
N GLU A 30 4.35 5.80 1.27
CA GLU A 30 4.08 6.51 2.53
C GLU A 30 3.00 7.59 2.34
N ARG A 31 3.10 8.42 1.29
CA ARG A 31 2.06 9.41 0.96
C ARG A 31 0.70 8.77 0.69
N ALA A 32 0.66 7.67 -0.05
CA ALA A 32 -0.58 6.94 -0.27
C ALA A 32 -1.16 6.40 1.05
N GLN A 33 -0.33 5.85 1.94
CA GLN A 33 -0.77 5.37 3.24
C GLN A 33 -1.35 6.48 4.13
N VAL A 34 -0.78 7.69 4.10
CA VAL A 34 -1.34 8.85 4.80
C VAL A 34 -2.77 9.17 4.33
N ALA A 35 -3.06 9.02 3.05
CA ALA A 35 -4.41 9.21 2.50
C ALA A 35 -5.34 8.02 2.81
N LEU A 36 -4.81 6.80 2.82
CA LEU A 36 -5.59 5.56 2.92
C LEU A 36 -5.92 5.15 4.36
N LYS A 37 -4.95 5.21 5.29
CA LYS A 37 -5.09 4.75 6.67
C LYS A 37 -6.31 5.38 7.39
N PRO A 38 -6.55 6.71 7.32
CA PRO A 38 -7.70 7.33 7.99
C PRO A 38 -9.05 6.82 7.47
N ALA A 39 -9.07 6.30 6.23
CA ALA A 39 -10.26 5.80 5.59
C ALA A 39 -10.47 4.29 5.80
N ILE A 40 -9.63 3.57 6.54
CA ILE A 40 -9.70 2.09 6.62
C ILE A 40 -11.08 1.55 7.04
N GLU A 41 -11.76 2.23 7.97
CA GLU A 41 -13.12 1.87 8.39
C GLU A 41 -14.16 2.06 7.29
N ARG A 42 -13.93 3.02 6.38
CA ARG A 42 -14.71 3.16 5.15
C ARG A 42 -14.48 1.96 4.24
N TYR A 43 -13.23 1.56 4.03
CA TYR A 43 -12.90 0.43 3.16
C TYR A 43 -13.49 -0.89 3.65
N ARG A 44 -13.41 -1.16 4.97
CA ARG A 44 -14.01 -2.34 5.61
C ARG A 44 -15.53 -2.43 5.40
N ARG A 45 -16.21 -1.30 5.16
CA ARG A 45 -17.67 -1.24 4.96
C ARG A 45 -18.08 -1.25 3.49
N GLU A 46 -17.29 -0.62 2.62
CA GLU A 46 -17.67 -0.35 1.23
C GLU A 46 -17.04 -1.33 0.22
N TYR A 47 -15.88 -1.91 0.53
CA TYR A 47 -15.14 -2.74 -0.40
C TYR A 47 -14.99 -4.18 0.07
N GLU A 48 -14.78 -5.08 -0.88
CA GLU A 48 -14.47 -6.47 -0.59
C GLU A 48 -13.05 -6.57 -0.04
N ARG A 49 -12.94 -7.13 1.17
CA ARG A 49 -11.64 -7.40 1.82
C ARG A 49 -11.14 -8.77 1.41
N LEU A 50 -10.05 -8.79 0.65
CA LEU A 50 -9.47 -10.00 0.05
C LEU A 50 -8.45 -10.68 0.98
N TYR A 51 -7.78 -9.89 1.81
CA TYR A 51 -6.79 -10.36 2.79
C TYR A 51 -6.76 -9.44 4.01
N ALA A 52 -6.46 -10.01 5.18
CA ALA A 52 -6.29 -9.30 6.44
C ALA A 52 -5.38 -10.10 7.37
N ASP A 53 -4.42 -9.43 7.99
CA ASP A 53 -3.65 -9.91 9.13
C ASP A 53 -3.44 -8.78 10.16
N ASP A 54 -2.48 -8.93 11.07
CA ASP A 54 -2.18 -7.94 12.12
C ASP A 54 -1.48 -6.68 11.57
N GLU A 55 -0.75 -6.83 10.45
CA GLU A 55 0.07 -5.79 9.85
C GLU A 55 -0.62 -5.04 8.71
N ILE A 56 -1.43 -5.74 7.90
CA ILE A 56 -2.07 -5.17 6.70
C ILE A 56 -3.49 -5.69 6.45
N GLU A 57 -4.27 -4.90 5.71
CA GLU A 57 -5.49 -5.31 5.03
C GLU A 57 -5.44 -5.00 3.54
N VAL A 58 -6.02 -5.87 2.72
CA VAL A 58 -6.11 -5.69 1.26
C VAL A 58 -7.57 -5.68 0.83
N PHE A 59 -7.94 -4.62 0.10
CA PHE A 59 -9.28 -4.40 -0.41
C PHE A 59 -9.28 -4.37 -1.94
N LEU A 60 -10.38 -4.79 -2.55
CA LEU A 60 -10.62 -4.65 -3.98
C LEU A 60 -11.54 -3.45 -4.23
N VAL A 61 -11.01 -2.46 -4.96
CA VAL A 61 -11.72 -1.24 -5.32
C VAL A 61 -12.08 -1.25 -6.81
N ASP A 62 -13.04 -0.41 -7.16
CA ASP A 62 -13.45 -0.17 -8.55
C ASP A 62 -12.36 0.57 -9.34
N TRP A 63 -12.43 0.45 -10.67
CA TRP A 63 -11.55 1.19 -11.55
C TRP A 63 -11.74 2.70 -11.42
N GLY A 64 -10.61 3.42 -11.42
CA GLY A 64 -10.60 4.88 -11.26
C GLY A 64 -10.42 5.34 -9.81
N HIS A 65 -10.53 4.43 -8.84
CA HIS A 65 -10.29 4.75 -7.43
C HIS A 65 -8.89 5.34 -7.18
N TRP A 66 -7.86 4.83 -7.86
CA TRP A 66 -6.51 5.37 -7.74
C TRP A 66 -6.39 6.80 -8.31
N ASP A 67 -7.18 7.16 -9.31
CA ASP A 67 -7.22 8.52 -9.87
C ASP A 67 -7.77 9.51 -8.82
N GLU A 68 -8.83 9.12 -8.11
CA GLU A 68 -9.40 9.90 -7.01
C GLU A 68 -8.41 10.10 -5.86
N ILE A 69 -7.64 9.05 -5.51
CA ILE A 69 -6.56 9.16 -4.53
C ILE A 69 -5.44 10.06 -5.05
N GLY A 70 -5.09 9.93 -6.33
CA GLY A 70 -4.07 10.71 -7.03
C GLY A 70 -4.35 12.21 -7.01
N ASP A 71 -5.61 12.63 -7.16
CA ASP A 71 -6.00 14.05 -7.04
C ASP A 71 -5.71 14.63 -5.63
N GLY A 72 -5.75 13.77 -4.61
CA GLY A 72 -5.48 14.13 -3.21
C GLY A 72 -4.01 14.07 -2.79
N ILE A 73 -3.10 13.55 -3.63
CA ILE A 73 -1.67 13.40 -3.31
C ILE A 73 -0.79 14.00 -4.42
N ASP A 74 0.27 14.71 -4.06
CA ASP A 74 1.17 15.36 -5.04
C ASP A 74 2.02 14.31 -5.79
N VAL A 75 1.46 13.76 -6.88
CA VAL A 75 2.07 12.72 -7.71
C VAL A 75 1.78 12.93 -9.20
N THR A 76 2.68 12.44 -10.05
CA THR A 76 2.45 12.34 -11.50
C THR A 76 1.69 11.05 -11.87
N ASP A 77 1.10 10.97 -13.06
CA ASP A 77 0.46 9.74 -13.57
C ASP A 77 1.39 8.52 -13.54
N ARG A 78 2.68 8.73 -13.82
CA ARG A 78 3.70 7.68 -13.76
C ARG A 78 3.91 7.20 -12.33
N GLU A 79 4.02 8.12 -11.39
CA GLU A 79 4.18 7.79 -9.97
C GLU A 79 2.93 7.09 -9.44
N LEU A 80 1.73 7.56 -9.79
CA LEU A 80 0.47 6.91 -9.44
C LEU A 80 0.39 5.48 -10.00
N SER A 81 0.79 5.29 -11.26
CA SER A 81 0.89 3.96 -11.88
C SER A 81 1.87 3.06 -11.13
N ALA A 82 2.98 3.61 -10.62
CA ALA A 82 3.95 2.86 -9.82
C ALA A 82 3.37 2.46 -8.45
N ILE A 83 2.63 3.36 -7.81
CA ILE A 83 1.90 3.10 -6.56
C ILE A 83 0.91 1.95 -6.78
N ARG A 84 -0.01 2.07 -7.74
CA ARG A 84 -0.99 1.02 -8.08
C ARG A 84 -0.30 -0.33 -8.29
N ARG A 85 0.76 -0.35 -9.09
CA ARG A 85 1.50 -1.58 -9.41
C ARG A 85 2.16 -2.20 -8.19
N ALA A 86 2.63 -1.39 -7.23
CA ALA A 86 3.22 -1.91 -6.01
C ALA A 86 2.20 -2.67 -5.16
N HIS A 87 0.97 -2.13 -5.06
CA HIS A 87 -0.15 -2.78 -4.38
C HIS A 87 -0.57 -4.09 -5.07
N GLU A 88 -0.58 -4.10 -6.40
CA GLU A 88 -0.85 -5.31 -7.19
C GLU A 88 0.19 -6.41 -6.97
N GLU A 89 1.47 -6.07 -7.07
CA GLU A 89 2.55 -7.04 -6.91
C GLU A 89 2.66 -7.53 -5.45
N GLN A 90 2.29 -6.69 -4.47
CA GLN A 90 2.17 -7.12 -3.08
C GLN A 90 1.06 -8.15 -2.91
N LEU A 91 -0.14 -7.91 -3.47
CA LEU A 91 -1.23 -8.89 -3.42
C LEU A 91 -0.84 -10.21 -4.09
N LYS A 92 -0.19 -10.18 -5.26
CA LYS A 92 0.31 -11.39 -5.92
C LYS A 92 1.32 -12.14 -5.05
N ARG A 93 2.23 -11.42 -4.39
CA ARG A 93 3.20 -12.01 -3.45
C ARG A 93 2.49 -12.69 -2.28
N ILE A 94 1.44 -12.07 -1.72
CA ILE A 94 0.61 -12.67 -0.66
C ILE A 94 -0.12 -13.92 -1.20
N GLY A 95 -0.72 -13.84 -2.38
CA GLY A 95 -1.38 -14.96 -3.05
C GLY A 95 -0.47 -16.17 -3.22
N ARG A 96 0.77 -15.97 -3.70
CA ARG A 96 1.79 -17.03 -3.80
C ARG A 96 2.11 -17.69 -2.46
N ARG A 97 2.26 -16.90 -1.40
CA ARG A 97 2.55 -17.43 -0.06
C ARG A 97 1.39 -18.25 0.51
N MET A 98 0.17 -17.93 0.13
CA MET A 98 -1.05 -18.60 0.60
C MET A 98 -1.57 -19.69 -0.35
N ASP A 99 -0.85 -20.00 -1.44
CA ASP A 99 -1.33 -20.90 -2.49
C ASP A 99 -2.67 -20.46 -3.13
N ARG A 100 -2.91 -19.13 -3.18
CA ARG A 100 -4.12 -18.49 -3.73
C ARG A 100 -3.82 -17.55 -4.90
N GLU A 101 -2.68 -17.74 -5.56
CA GLU A 101 -2.25 -16.87 -6.67
C GLU A 101 -3.33 -16.74 -7.76
N ALA A 102 -3.85 -17.85 -8.28
CA ALA A 102 -4.82 -17.84 -9.37
C ALA A 102 -6.13 -17.11 -9.02
N GLU A 103 -6.59 -17.23 -7.78
CA GLU A 103 -7.79 -16.52 -7.30
C GLU A 103 -7.57 -15.01 -7.31
N PHE A 104 -6.42 -14.57 -6.79
CA PHE A 104 -6.09 -13.15 -6.72
C PHE A 104 -5.80 -12.56 -8.09
N GLU A 105 -5.11 -13.28 -8.96
CA GLU A 105 -4.91 -12.86 -10.34
C GLU A 105 -6.24 -12.68 -11.09
N SER A 106 -7.22 -13.56 -10.87
CA SER A 106 -8.52 -13.42 -11.51
C SER A 106 -9.32 -12.22 -10.98
N ALA A 107 -9.25 -11.94 -9.67
CA ALA A 107 -9.85 -10.74 -9.09
C ALA A 107 -9.28 -9.44 -9.69
N LEU A 108 -7.98 -9.44 -9.99
CA LEU A 108 -7.26 -8.30 -10.60
C LEU A 108 -7.63 -8.06 -12.07
N GLU A 109 -8.30 -9.00 -12.74
CA GLU A 109 -8.78 -8.80 -14.11
C GLU A 109 -9.89 -7.74 -14.19
N ILE A 110 -10.60 -7.50 -13.08
CA ILE A 110 -11.79 -6.63 -13.04
C ILE A 110 -11.72 -5.51 -12.01
N ARG A 111 -10.75 -5.54 -11.09
CA ARG A 111 -10.64 -4.59 -9.97
C ARG A 111 -9.19 -4.26 -9.66
N GLU A 112 -9.00 -3.24 -8.84
CA GLU A 112 -7.68 -2.81 -8.39
C GLU A 112 -7.51 -3.11 -6.89
N PRO A 113 -6.31 -3.52 -6.44
CA PRO A 113 -6.07 -3.77 -5.04
C PRO A 113 -5.57 -2.49 -4.34
N VAL A 114 -6.00 -2.33 -3.10
CA VAL A 114 -5.47 -1.33 -2.16
C VAL A 114 -5.02 -2.07 -0.91
N VAL A 115 -3.75 -1.88 -0.54
CA VAL A 115 -3.12 -2.45 0.66
C VAL A 115 -3.00 -1.31 1.66
N ILE A 116 -3.53 -1.50 2.86
CA ILE A 116 -3.51 -0.50 3.94
C ILE A 116 -2.83 -1.13 5.15
N GLY A 117 -1.82 -0.45 5.69
CA GLY A 117 -1.18 -0.87 6.93
C GLY A 117 -2.12 -0.67 8.12
N THR A 118 -2.23 -1.69 8.98
CA THR A 118 -3.08 -1.69 10.18
C THR A 118 -2.31 -1.55 11.47
N SER A 119 -0.99 -1.74 11.45
CA SER A 119 -0.17 -1.49 12.63
C SER A 119 -0.28 -0.01 13.00
N GLU A 120 -0.62 0.25 14.26
CA GLU A 120 -0.52 1.58 14.84
C GLU A 120 0.93 2.05 14.63
N ASP A 121 1.10 3.16 13.91
CA ASP A 121 2.36 3.88 13.89
C ASP A 121 2.62 4.23 15.36
N ASP A 122 3.47 3.47 16.05
CA ASP A 122 4.04 3.94 17.31
C ASP A 122 4.90 5.13 16.88
N PRO A 123 4.48 6.39 17.17
CA PRO A 123 5.31 7.51 16.83
C PRO A 123 6.62 7.26 17.55
N VAL A 124 7.71 7.17 16.80
CA VAL A 124 9.05 7.12 17.38
C VAL A 124 9.18 8.32 18.30
N ASP A 125 8.95 8.08 19.60
CA ASP A 125 9.10 9.09 20.64
C ASP A 125 10.58 9.42 20.60
N GLY A 126 10.89 10.52 19.93
CA GLY A 126 12.20 11.13 19.89
C GLY A 126 12.48 11.54 21.31
N GLY A 127 13.05 10.61 22.09
CA GLY A 127 13.48 10.77 23.45
C GLY A 127 14.37 11.98 23.55
N THR A 128 13.73 13.13 23.77
CA THR A 128 14.40 14.31 24.29
C THR A 128 14.57 14.00 25.76
N GLU A 129 15.62 13.25 26.08
CA GLU A 129 16.19 13.28 27.43
C GLU A 129 16.80 14.66 27.62
N SER A 130 15.91 15.62 27.88
CA SER A 130 16.22 16.84 28.60
C SER A 130 16.53 16.43 30.03
N GLY A 131 17.77 16.00 30.25
CA GLY A 131 18.36 15.87 31.58
C GLY A 131 18.95 17.21 31.98
N LEU A 132 18.26 17.89 32.90
CA LEU A 132 18.73 19.05 33.63
C LEU A 132 19.92 18.71 34.56
N GLU A 133 20.60 19.80 34.96
CA GLU A 133 21.48 19.99 36.14
C GLU A 133 23.00 19.89 35.93
#